data_AF-A0A5I5DRG0-F1
#
_entry.id   AF-A0A5I5DRG0-F1
#
_cell.length_a   1.000
_cell.length_b   1.000
_cell.length_c   1.000
_cell.angle_alpha   90.00
_cell.angle_beta   90.00
_cell.angle_gamma   90.00
#
_symmetry.space_group_name_H-M   'P 1'
#
loop_
_entity.id
_entity.type
_entity.pdbx_description
1 polymer ?
#
loop_
_entity_poly.entity_id
_entity_poly.type
_entity_poly.pdbx_seq_one_letter_code
_entity_poly.pdbx_strand_id
1 'polypeptide(L)'
;MDFTQQLQACVTQANQALSRFIAPLPFQNTPVVEAMQYGALLGGKRLRPFLVYATGQMFGVSTATLDAPAAAVECIHAYSLIHDDLPAMDDDDLRRGLPTCHIKFGEANAILAGDALQTLAFAIISDAPMPEVADRDRIAMIAELANASGIAGMCGGQALDLAAEGQRITLDALERIHRHKTGALIRAAVRLGALSAGDKGRNTLPILDRYAESIGLAFQVQDDILDVVGDTATLGKRQGADQQLGKSTYPALLGLEQARNKARDLIEDARQSLHQLAAQSLDTSALEALANYIIQRDK
;
A
#
# COMPACT_ATOMS: atom_id res chain seq x y z
N MET A 1 2.14 -22.68 6.68
CA MET A 1 3.05 -22.25 5.60
C MET A 1 4.02 -21.25 6.20
N ASP A 2 5.27 -21.23 5.73
CA ASP A 2 6.19 -20.14 6.04
C ASP A 2 5.65 -18.83 5.43
N PHE A 3 5.66 -17.73 6.21
CA PHE A 3 5.15 -16.43 5.77
C PHE A 3 5.86 -15.94 4.50
N THR A 4 7.16 -16.23 4.37
CA THR A 4 7.94 -15.88 3.17
C THR A 4 7.38 -16.55 1.91
N GLN A 5 6.96 -17.81 2.03
CA GLN A 5 6.34 -18.55 0.92
C GLN A 5 4.96 -17.97 0.57
N GLN A 6 4.16 -17.59 1.58
CA GLN A 6 2.86 -16.94 1.35
C GLN A 6 3.04 -15.60 0.64
N LEU A 7 4.03 -14.80 1.05
CA LEU A 7 4.34 -13.52 0.43
C LEU A 7 4.76 -13.71 -1.04
N GLN A 8 5.63 -14.69 -1.32
CA GLN A 8 6.06 -14.99 -2.69
C GLN A 8 4.90 -15.49 -3.58
N ALA A 9 4.00 -16.30 -3.01
CA ALA A 9 2.78 -16.74 -3.69
C ALA A 9 1.87 -15.54 -4.01
N CYS A 10 1.68 -14.64 -3.05
CA CYS A 10 0.94 -13.39 -3.24
C CYS A 10 1.56 -12.52 -4.34
N VAL A 11 2.88 -12.37 -4.36
CA VAL A 11 3.57 -11.61 -5.42
C VAL A 11 3.27 -12.18 -6.80
N THR A 12 3.33 -13.51 -6.92
CA THR A 12 3.03 -14.22 -8.17
C THR A 12 1.58 -13.99 -8.59
N GLN A 13 0.63 -14.18 -7.67
CA GLN A 13 -0.80 -13.99 -7.93
C GLN A 13 -1.13 -12.55 -8.33
N ALA A 14 -0.64 -11.56 -7.58
CA ALA A 14 -0.88 -10.15 -7.86
C ALA A 14 -0.29 -9.72 -9.22
N ASN A 15 0.92 -10.19 -9.55
CA ASN A 15 1.53 -9.89 -10.85
C ASN A 15 0.74 -10.52 -12.00
N GLN A 16 0.21 -11.73 -11.82
CA GLN A 16 -0.66 -12.38 -12.81
C GLN A 16 -2.00 -11.65 -12.96
N ALA A 17 -2.60 -11.18 -11.87
CA ALA A 17 -3.81 -10.34 -11.91
C ALA A 17 -3.56 -9.02 -12.66
N LEU A 18 -2.54 -8.25 -12.27
CA LEU A 18 -2.16 -7.01 -12.94
C LEU A 18 -1.88 -7.23 -14.44
N SER A 19 -1.12 -8.27 -14.79
CA SER A 19 -0.83 -8.60 -16.18
C SER A 19 -2.10 -8.90 -16.97
N ARG A 20 -3.06 -9.63 -16.40
CA ARG A 20 -4.35 -9.93 -17.05
C ARG A 20 -5.19 -8.68 -17.27
N PHE A 21 -5.17 -7.71 -16.35
CA PHE A 21 -5.93 -6.46 -16.51
C PHE A 21 -5.24 -5.46 -17.46
N ILE A 22 -3.91 -5.48 -17.57
CA ILE A 22 -3.16 -4.61 -18.49
C ILE A 22 -3.13 -5.18 -19.92
N ALA A 23 -3.05 -6.50 -20.09
CA ALA A 23 -2.94 -7.15 -21.40
C ALA A 23 -4.01 -6.76 -22.45
N PRO A 24 -5.31 -6.59 -22.11
CA PRO A 24 -6.33 -6.24 -23.10
C PRO A 24 -6.36 -4.75 -23.43
N LEU A 25 -5.61 -3.89 -22.74
CA LEU A 25 -5.60 -2.46 -23.02
C LEU A 25 -5.04 -2.19 -24.44
N PRO A 26 -5.56 -1.17 -25.16
CA PRO A 26 -4.98 -0.76 -26.44
C PRO A 26 -3.56 -0.21 -26.25
N PHE A 27 -2.86 0.00 -27.37
CA PHE A 27 -1.52 0.62 -27.40
C PHE A 27 -0.43 -0.19 -26.67
N GLN A 28 -0.55 -1.53 -26.63
CA GLN A 28 0.54 -2.40 -26.19
C GLN A 28 1.84 -2.10 -26.97
N ASN A 29 2.98 -2.20 -26.29
CA ASN A 29 4.32 -1.86 -26.82
C ASN A 29 4.48 -0.40 -27.25
N THR A 30 3.68 0.51 -26.69
CA THR A 30 3.92 1.96 -26.77
C THR A 30 4.52 2.46 -25.45
N PRO A 31 5.28 3.58 -25.46
CA PRO A 31 6.01 4.04 -24.26
C PRO A 31 5.14 4.20 -23.01
N VAL A 32 3.90 4.67 -23.14
CA VAL A 32 3.00 4.87 -21.99
C VAL A 32 2.54 3.54 -21.38
N VAL A 33 2.17 2.55 -22.20
CA VAL A 33 1.76 1.22 -21.68
C VAL A 33 2.95 0.45 -21.13
N GLU A 34 4.12 0.57 -21.76
CA GLU A 34 5.37 0.01 -21.22
C GLU A 34 5.74 0.65 -19.88
N ALA A 35 5.55 1.97 -19.73
CA ALA A 35 5.73 2.67 -18.46
C ALA A 35 4.74 2.20 -17.38
N MET A 36 3.46 1.99 -17.73
CA MET A 36 2.46 1.39 -16.83
C MET A 36 2.88 -0.01 -16.37
N GLN A 37 3.25 -0.88 -17.31
CA GLN A 37 3.71 -2.24 -17.02
C GLN A 37 4.96 -2.22 -16.14
N TYR A 38 5.92 -1.35 -16.46
CA TYR A 38 7.15 -1.19 -15.69
C TYR A 38 6.85 -0.74 -14.26
N GLY A 39 6.10 0.35 -14.05
CA GLY A 39 5.80 0.81 -12.68
C GLY A 39 4.98 -0.19 -11.86
N ALA A 40 4.01 -0.87 -12.48
CA ALA A 40 3.12 -1.79 -11.78
C ALA A 40 3.73 -3.18 -11.51
N LEU A 41 4.48 -3.74 -12.46
CA LEU A 41 4.95 -5.15 -12.38
C LEU A 41 6.39 -5.28 -11.89
N LEU A 42 7.20 -4.22 -11.94
CA LEU A 42 8.62 -4.30 -11.63
C LEU A 42 8.88 -4.38 -10.12
N GLY A 43 9.09 -5.60 -9.63
CA GLY A 43 9.40 -5.89 -8.23
C GLY A 43 8.29 -5.45 -7.26
N GLY A 44 8.62 -5.32 -5.98
CA GLY A 44 7.67 -4.93 -4.93
C GLY A 44 7.15 -6.12 -4.12
N LYS A 45 6.88 -5.86 -2.83
CA LYS A 45 6.46 -6.88 -1.85
C LYS A 45 4.99 -7.28 -1.98
N ARG A 46 4.18 -6.50 -2.73
CA ARG A 46 2.73 -6.72 -2.91
C ARG A 46 1.97 -6.85 -1.58
N LEU A 47 2.33 -6.05 -0.58
CA LEU A 47 1.70 -6.11 0.75
C LEU A 47 0.24 -5.66 0.73
N ARG A 48 -0.13 -4.70 -0.13
CA ARG A 48 -1.53 -4.26 -0.28
C ARG A 48 -2.40 -5.35 -0.93
N PRO A 49 -1.96 -6.00 -2.04
CA PRO A 49 -2.58 -7.23 -2.51
C PRO A 49 -2.67 -8.31 -1.44
N PHE A 50 -1.61 -8.52 -0.65
CA PHE A 50 -1.61 -9.49 0.43
C PHE A 50 -2.73 -9.21 1.44
N LEU A 51 -2.91 -7.95 1.83
CA LEU A 51 -4.00 -7.52 2.72
C LEU A 51 -5.37 -7.83 2.12
N VAL A 52 -5.59 -7.50 0.83
CA VAL A 52 -6.85 -7.84 0.14
C VAL A 52 -7.10 -9.35 0.16
N TYR A 53 -6.11 -10.15 -0.24
CA TYR A 53 -6.24 -11.60 -0.28
C TYR A 53 -6.47 -12.20 1.11
N ALA A 54 -5.65 -11.85 2.09
CA ALA A 54 -5.76 -12.38 3.45
C ALA A 54 -7.11 -12.02 4.09
N THR A 55 -7.57 -10.77 3.94
CA THR A 55 -8.87 -10.35 4.48
C THR A 55 -10.03 -11.04 3.76
N GLY A 56 -10.02 -11.15 2.43
CA GLY A 56 -11.08 -11.83 1.70
C GLY A 56 -11.14 -13.34 1.96
N GLN A 57 -9.98 -14.00 2.03
CA GLN A 57 -9.86 -15.43 2.30
C GLN A 57 -10.32 -15.80 3.71
N MET A 58 -10.12 -14.92 4.69
CA MET A 58 -10.68 -15.07 6.05
C MET A 58 -12.21 -15.25 6.04
N PHE A 59 -12.90 -14.74 5.02
CA PHE A 59 -14.35 -14.92 4.83
C PHE A 59 -14.72 -15.97 3.76
N GLY A 60 -13.75 -16.66 3.18
CA GLY A 60 -13.96 -17.68 2.15
C GLY A 60 -14.28 -17.13 0.75
N VAL A 61 -13.96 -15.86 0.46
CA VAL A 61 -14.09 -15.29 -0.89
C VAL A 61 -13.01 -15.89 -1.80
N SER A 62 -13.38 -16.22 -3.05
CA SER A 62 -12.41 -16.83 -3.98
C SER A 62 -11.29 -15.86 -4.37
N THR A 63 -10.08 -16.40 -4.53
CA THR A 63 -8.94 -15.63 -5.02
C THR A 63 -9.23 -14.98 -6.39
N ALA A 64 -10.00 -15.66 -7.26
CA ALA A 64 -10.36 -15.13 -8.57
C ALA A 64 -11.16 -13.82 -8.48
N THR A 65 -12.06 -13.70 -7.49
CA THR A 65 -12.76 -12.44 -7.19
C THR A 65 -11.83 -11.42 -6.56
N LEU A 66 -10.95 -11.84 -5.65
CA LEU A 66 -10.02 -10.94 -4.96
C LEU A 66 -8.93 -10.36 -5.87
N ASP A 67 -8.67 -10.99 -7.02
CA ASP A 67 -7.75 -10.47 -8.03
C ASP A 67 -8.11 -9.04 -8.45
N ALA A 68 -9.40 -8.71 -8.56
CA ALA A 68 -9.86 -7.39 -8.94
C ALA A 68 -9.50 -6.30 -7.91
N PRO A 69 -9.96 -6.35 -6.64
CA PRO A 69 -9.57 -5.37 -5.64
C PRO A 69 -8.07 -5.38 -5.34
N ALA A 70 -7.40 -6.54 -5.43
CA ALA A 70 -5.95 -6.64 -5.22
C ALA A 70 -5.16 -5.93 -6.32
N ALA A 71 -5.54 -6.11 -7.59
CA ALA A 71 -4.94 -5.39 -8.70
C ALA A 71 -5.27 -3.90 -8.65
N ALA A 72 -6.51 -3.53 -8.31
CA ALA A 72 -6.91 -2.12 -8.23
C ALA A 72 -6.11 -1.34 -7.18
N VAL A 73 -5.95 -1.87 -5.96
CA VAL A 73 -5.17 -1.19 -4.92
C VAL A 73 -3.68 -1.12 -5.28
N GLU A 74 -3.15 -2.11 -5.99
CA GLU A 74 -1.75 -2.10 -6.45
C GLU A 74 -1.55 -1.19 -7.67
N CYS A 75 -2.55 -1.02 -8.54
CA CYS A 75 -2.55 0.02 -9.57
C CYS A 75 -2.48 1.40 -8.93
N ILE A 76 -3.26 1.65 -7.87
CA ILE A 76 -3.18 2.91 -7.13
C ILE A 76 -1.79 3.11 -6.52
N HIS A 77 -1.28 2.08 -5.85
CA HIS A 77 0.05 2.15 -5.25
C HIS A 77 1.15 2.39 -6.30
N ALA A 78 1.08 1.72 -7.45
CA ALA A 78 2.04 1.89 -8.52
C ALA A 78 1.99 3.32 -9.10
N TYR A 79 0.80 3.88 -9.30
CA TYR A 79 0.66 5.26 -9.74
C TYR A 79 1.32 6.21 -8.73
N SER A 80 1.04 6.04 -7.44
CA SER A 80 1.53 6.96 -6.42
C SER A 80 3.06 7.01 -6.42
N LEU A 81 3.72 5.85 -6.56
CA LEU A 81 5.17 5.79 -6.63
C LEU A 81 5.72 6.43 -7.92
N ILE A 82 5.07 6.22 -9.06
CA ILE A 82 5.51 6.82 -10.33
C ILE A 82 5.48 8.35 -10.23
N HIS A 83 4.44 8.92 -9.62
CA HIS A 83 4.32 10.36 -9.45
C HIS A 83 5.22 10.90 -8.34
N ASP A 84 5.33 10.21 -7.20
CA ASP A 84 6.25 10.60 -6.11
C ASP A 84 7.70 10.71 -6.60
N ASP A 85 8.12 9.84 -7.52
CA ASP A 85 9.48 9.84 -8.07
C ASP A 85 9.78 11.01 -9.04
N LEU A 86 8.81 11.84 -9.43
CA LEU A 86 9.03 12.90 -10.43
C LEU A 86 9.95 14.02 -9.89
N PRO A 87 10.62 14.80 -10.78
CA PRO A 87 11.50 15.90 -10.36
C PRO A 87 10.82 17.01 -9.56
N ALA A 88 9.51 17.19 -9.73
CA ALA A 88 8.73 18.17 -8.97
C ALA A 88 8.26 17.64 -7.59
N MET A 89 8.60 16.40 -7.25
CA MET A 89 8.19 15.66 -6.05
C MET A 89 9.45 15.23 -5.28
N ASP A 90 9.72 13.94 -5.10
CA ASP A 90 10.91 13.46 -4.37
C ASP A 90 12.19 13.44 -5.24
N ASP A 91 12.09 13.63 -6.57
CA ASP A 91 13.23 13.67 -7.53
C ASP A 91 14.16 12.43 -7.43
N ASP A 92 13.56 11.25 -7.28
CA ASP A 92 14.29 9.99 -7.12
C ASP A 92 14.71 9.38 -8.48
N ASP A 93 15.99 9.07 -8.63
CA ASP A 93 16.54 8.41 -9.84
C ASP A 93 16.31 6.89 -9.86
N LEU A 94 16.20 6.26 -8.67
CA LEU A 94 16.16 4.81 -8.49
C LEU A 94 15.00 4.37 -7.60
N ARG A 95 14.30 3.31 -8.04
CA ARG A 95 13.31 2.60 -7.24
C ARG A 95 13.46 1.10 -7.38
N ARG A 96 13.53 0.38 -6.25
CA ARG A 96 13.75 -1.08 -6.21
C ARG A 96 15.02 -1.51 -6.96
N GLY A 97 16.07 -0.68 -6.89
CA GLY A 97 17.36 -0.92 -7.56
C GLY A 97 17.36 -0.72 -9.08
N LEU A 98 16.31 -0.15 -9.66
CA LEU A 98 16.17 0.10 -11.09
C LEU A 98 15.80 1.57 -11.35
N PRO A 99 16.05 2.13 -12.55
CA PRO A 99 15.69 3.50 -12.87
C PRO A 99 14.21 3.77 -12.61
N THR A 100 13.88 4.92 -12.05
CA THR A 100 12.47 5.34 -11.90
C THR A 100 11.82 5.53 -13.26
N CYS A 101 10.48 5.60 -13.26
CA CYS A 101 9.70 5.62 -14.50
C CYS A 101 10.07 6.84 -15.36
N HIS A 102 10.25 8.00 -14.73
CA HIS A 102 10.59 9.25 -15.42
C HIS A 102 12.01 9.23 -16.00
N ILE A 103 12.97 8.59 -15.33
CA ILE A 103 14.33 8.39 -15.87
C ILE A 103 14.31 7.47 -17.09
N LYS A 104 13.53 6.39 -17.05
CA LYS A 104 13.52 5.39 -18.14
C LYS A 104 12.70 5.82 -19.36
N PHE A 105 11.55 6.46 -19.13
CA PHE A 105 10.57 6.76 -20.18
C PHE A 105 10.31 8.25 -20.40
N GLY A 106 10.93 9.13 -19.60
CA GLY A 106 10.68 10.57 -19.59
C GLY A 106 9.49 10.95 -18.70
N GLU A 107 9.51 12.18 -18.19
CA GLU A 107 8.49 12.73 -17.29
C GLU A 107 7.07 12.64 -17.86
N ALA A 108 6.90 12.98 -19.14
CA ALA A 108 5.57 12.95 -19.78
C ALA A 108 4.94 11.55 -19.76
N ASN A 109 5.72 10.51 -20.06
CA ASN A 109 5.21 9.14 -20.02
C ASN A 109 5.00 8.66 -18.59
N ALA A 110 5.84 9.08 -17.63
CA ALA A 110 5.64 8.76 -16.22
C ALA A 110 4.33 9.37 -15.69
N ILE A 111 4.06 10.65 -15.96
CA ILE A 111 2.82 11.33 -15.58
C ILE A 111 1.62 10.57 -16.15
N LEU A 112 1.60 10.36 -17.48
CA LEU A 112 0.49 9.70 -18.16
C LEU A 112 0.30 8.23 -17.74
N ALA A 113 1.39 7.51 -17.43
CA ALA A 113 1.30 6.15 -16.92
C ALA A 113 0.68 6.10 -15.51
N GLY A 114 1.02 7.06 -14.65
CA GLY A 114 0.36 7.23 -13.35
C GLY A 114 -1.13 7.53 -13.50
N ASP A 115 -1.49 8.51 -14.34
CA ASP A 115 -2.89 8.86 -14.60
C ASP A 115 -3.70 7.65 -15.12
N ALA A 116 -3.11 6.89 -16.04
CA ALA A 116 -3.71 5.70 -16.61
C ALA A 116 -3.84 4.56 -15.59
N LEU A 117 -2.84 4.34 -14.73
CA LEU A 117 -2.92 3.33 -13.67
C LEU A 117 -3.96 3.67 -12.61
N GLN A 118 -4.08 4.94 -12.23
CA GLN A 118 -5.14 5.39 -11.34
C GLN A 118 -6.52 5.11 -11.96
N THR A 119 -6.69 5.43 -13.25
CA THR A 119 -7.94 5.19 -13.99
C THR A 119 -8.23 3.69 -14.12
N LEU A 120 -7.22 2.89 -14.42
CA LEU A 120 -7.33 1.44 -14.54
C LEU A 120 -7.81 0.79 -13.24
N ALA A 121 -7.37 1.28 -12.08
CA ALA A 121 -7.84 0.77 -10.79
C ALA A 121 -9.36 0.81 -10.65
N PHE A 122 -9.99 1.91 -11.08
CA PHE A 122 -11.44 2.05 -11.05
C PHE A 122 -12.14 1.21 -12.12
N ALA A 123 -11.55 1.13 -13.32
CA ALA A 123 -12.05 0.25 -14.38
C ALA A 123 -12.04 -1.23 -13.97
N ILE A 124 -11.00 -1.67 -13.24
CA ILE A 124 -10.92 -3.02 -12.70
C ILE A 124 -12.08 -3.28 -11.74
N ILE A 125 -12.33 -2.39 -10.77
CA ILE A 125 -13.43 -2.61 -9.80
C ILE A 125 -14.80 -2.49 -10.48
N SER A 126 -14.98 -1.66 -11.51
CA SER A 126 -16.27 -1.56 -12.19
C SER A 126 -16.56 -2.76 -13.10
N ASP A 127 -15.55 -3.27 -13.82
CA ASP A 127 -15.79 -4.15 -14.98
C ASP A 127 -15.37 -5.61 -14.71
N ALA A 128 -14.43 -5.85 -13.80
CA ALA A 128 -13.91 -7.20 -13.59
C ALA A 128 -14.97 -8.14 -13.01
N PRO A 129 -14.99 -9.42 -13.40
CA PRO A 129 -15.89 -10.41 -12.83
C PRO A 129 -15.56 -10.62 -11.34
N MET A 130 -16.57 -10.40 -10.49
CA MET A 130 -16.52 -10.69 -9.05
C MET A 130 -17.83 -11.36 -8.62
N PRO A 131 -18.06 -12.65 -8.97
CA PRO A 131 -19.35 -13.30 -8.82
C PRO A 131 -19.93 -13.32 -7.40
N GLU A 132 -19.09 -13.26 -6.36
CA GLU A 132 -19.53 -13.21 -4.96
C GLU A 132 -19.89 -11.79 -4.48
N VAL A 133 -19.63 -10.74 -5.28
CA VAL A 133 -19.73 -9.35 -4.86
C VAL A 133 -20.96 -8.69 -5.46
N ALA A 134 -21.89 -8.28 -4.61
CA ALA A 134 -23.07 -7.52 -5.04
C ALA A 134 -22.70 -6.10 -5.49
N ASP A 135 -23.52 -5.51 -6.38
CA ASP A 135 -23.28 -4.14 -6.90
C ASP A 135 -23.16 -3.09 -5.79
N ARG A 136 -23.93 -3.23 -4.70
CA ARG A 136 -23.82 -2.38 -3.50
C ARG A 136 -22.40 -2.37 -2.95
N ASP A 137 -21.78 -3.56 -2.85
CA ASP A 137 -20.46 -3.72 -2.29
C ASP A 137 -19.37 -3.31 -3.29
N ARG A 138 -19.58 -3.55 -4.59
CA ARG A 138 -18.72 -3.03 -5.66
C ARG A 138 -18.69 -1.49 -5.67
N ILE A 139 -19.85 -0.83 -5.54
CA ILE A 139 -19.93 0.65 -5.42
C ILE A 139 -19.20 1.12 -4.16
N ALA A 140 -19.36 0.41 -3.04
CA ALA A 140 -18.65 0.74 -1.81
C ALA A 140 -17.12 0.55 -1.95
N MET A 141 -16.66 -0.43 -2.71
CA MET A 141 -15.23 -0.61 -3.03
C MET A 141 -14.69 0.57 -3.83
N ILE A 142 -15.41 1.02 -4.86
CA ILE A 142 -15.04 2.21 -5.66
C ILE A 142 -14.96 3.44 -4.75
N ALA A 143 -15.99 3.66 -3.91
CA ALA A 143 -16.05 4.79 -3.00
C ALA A 143 -14.92 4.77 -1.96
N GLU A 144 -14.61 3.60 -1.39
CA GLU A 144 -13.49 3.44 -0.46
C GLU A 144 -12.16 3.76 -1.14
N LEU A 145 -11.89 3.18 -2.31
CA LEU A 145 -10.65 3.41 -3.02
C LEU A 145 -10.51 4.89 -3.42
N ALA A 146 -11.56 5.51 -3.93
CA ALA A 146 -11.56 6.94 -4.28
C ALA A 146 -11.25 7.84 -3.08
N ASN A 147 -11.90 7.61 -1.93
CA ASN A 147 -11.66 8.40 -0.72
C ASN A 147 -10.24 8.20 -0.18
N ALA A 148 -9.77 6.95 -0.15
CA ALA A 148 -8.44 6.61 0.36
C ALA A 148 -7.30 7.07 -0.56
N SER A 149 -7.52 7.15 -1.87
CA SER A 149 -6.52 7.63 -2.83
C SER A 149 -6.52 9.16 -2.98
N GLY A 150 -7.68 9.80 -2.87
CA GLY A 150 -7.85 11.22 -3.15
C GLY A 150 -7.36 12.15 -2.02
N ILE A 151 -7.91 13.37 -2.01
CA ILE A 151 -7.51 14.44 -1.08
C ILE A 151 -7.79 14.10 0.40
N ALA A 152 -8.75 13.22 0.68
CA ALA A 152 -9.06 12.75 2.03
C ALA A 152 -8.12 11.63 2.51
N GLY A 153 -7.23 11.14 1.65
CA GLY A 153 -6.28 10.08 1.94
C GLY A 153 -4.92 10.38 1.32
N MET A 154 -4.44 9.49 0.45
CA MET A 154 -3.07 9.45 -0.05
C MET A 154 -2.60 10.78 -0.66
N CYS A 155 -3.33 11.38 -1.61
CA CYS A 155 -2.94 12.67 -2.19
C CYS A 155 -2.89 13.78 -1.14
N GLY A 156 -3.83 13.79 -0.19
CA GLY A 156 -3.82 14.76 0.91
C GLY A 156 -2.61 14.57 1.82
N GLY A 157 -2.25 13.33 2.11
CA GLY A 157 -1.04 12.99 2.85
C GLY A 157 0.23 13.42 2.12
N GLN A 158 0.31 13.20 0.80
CA GLN A 158 1.44 13.66 -0.01
C GLN A 158 1.58 15.17 -0.01
N ALA A 159 0.48 15.91 -0.13
CA ALA A 159 0.50 17.37 -0.04
C ALA A 159 0.96 17.87 1.33
N LEU A 160 0.58 17.18 2.42
CA LEU A 160 1.06 17.49 3.76
C LEU A 160 2.55 17.16 3.94
N ASP A 161 3.03 16.06 3.34
CA ASP A 161 4.45 15.67 3.37
C ASP A 161 5.32 16.73 2.71
N LEU A 162 4.99 17.13 1.48
CA LEU A 162 5.68 18.19 0.75
C LEU A 162 5.67 19.53 1.51
N ALA A 163 4.53 19.90 2.11
CA ALA A 163 4.43 21.13 2.90
C ALA A 163 5.25 21.09 4.20
N ALA A 164 5.60 19.90 4.69
CA ALA A 164 6.40 19.69 5.89
C ALA A 164 7.91 19.63 5.62
N GLU A 165 8.34 19.57 4.36
CA GLU A 165 9.77 19.53 4.01
C GLU A 165 10.50 20.78 4.49
N GLY A 166 11.68 20.57 5.09
CA GLY A 166 12.46 21.63 5.73
C GLY A 166 11.81 22.27 6.97
N GLN A 167 10.64 21.79 7.41
CA GLN A 167 9.95 22.27 8.60
C GLN A 167 10.11 21.28 9.77
N ARG A 168 10.19 21.81 10.99
CA ARG A 168 10.06 21.00 12.21
C ARG A 168 8.59 20.91 12.58
N ILE A 169 7.99 19.75 12.37
CA ILE A 169 6.58 19.51 12.71
C ILE A 169 6.46 18.77 14.05
N THR A 170 5.27 18.82 14.65
CA THR A 170 4.96 18.06 15.86
C THR A 170 4.72 16.58 15.54
N LEU A 171 4.76 15.73 16.57
CA LEU A 171 4.43 14.31 16.43
C LEU A 171 3.02 14.09 15.86
N ASP A 172 2.04 14.86 16.31
CA ASP A 172 0.66 14.76 15.83
C ASP A 172 0.53 15.12 14.34
N ALA A 173 1.29 16.11 13.88
CA ALA A 173 1.35 16.48 12.47
C ALA A 173 2.03 15.39 11.63
N LEU A 174 3.12 14.80 12.12
CA LEU A 174 3.78 13.67 11.47
C LEU A 174 2.86 12.44 11.37
N GLU A 175 2.19 12.09 12.47
CA GLU A 175 1.22 11.01 12.48
C GLU A 175 0.08 11.27 11.49
N ARG A 176 -0.40 12.51 11.38
CA ARG A 176 -1.39 12.89 10.38
C ARG A 176 -0.89 12.67 8.94
N ILE A 177 0.34 13.08 8.60
CA ILE A 177 0.95 12.83 7.29
C ILE A 177 0.92 11.33 6.99
N HIS A 178 1.49 10.54 7.90
CA HIS A 178 1.69 9.10 7.71
C HIS A 178 0.37 8.31 7.61
N ARG A 179 -0.63 8.67 8.42
CA ARG A 179 -1.97 8.09 8.35
C ARG A 179 -2.65 8.34 7.00
N HIS A 180 -2.43 9.51 6.39
CA HIS A 180 -3.05 9.84 5.11
C HIS A 180 -2.24 9.31 3.93
N LYS A 181 -0.93 9.59 3.86
CA LYS A 181 -0.03 9.22 2.74
C LYS A 181 0.05 7.70 2.56
N THR A 182 0.26 6.98 3.66
CA THR A 182 0.49 5.53 3.63
C THR A 182 -0.67 4.74 4.22
N GLY A 183 -1.17 5.17 5.38
CA GLY A 183 -2.19 4.44 6.13
C GLY A 183 -3.54 4.30 5.42
N ALA A 184 -4.00 5.35 4.72
CA ALA A 184 -5.30 5.35 4.06
C ALA A 184 -5.43 4.22 3.02
N LEU A 185 -4.41 4.03 2.18
CA LEU A 185 -4.42 2.99 1.14
C LEU A 185 -4.23 1.57 1.73
N ILE A 186 -3.50 1.44 2.84
CA ILE A 186 -3.41 0.18 3.58
C ILE A 186 -4.78 -0.21 4.16
N ARG A 187 -5.50 0.75 4.74
CA ARG A 187 -6.88 0.53 5.22
C ARG A 187 -7.82 0.20 4.08
N ALA A 188 -7.70 0.88 2.93
CA ALA A 188 -8.48 0.55 1.76
C ALA A 188 -8.25 -0.90 1.31
N ALA A 189 -7.02 -1.40 1.30
CA ALA A 189 -6.72 -2.79 0.96
C ALA A 189 -7.50 -3.80 1.84
N VAL A 190 -7.47 -3.59 3.17
CA VAL A 190 -8.22 -4.42 4.12
C VAL A 190 -9.73 -4.28 3.89
N ARG A 191 -10.24 -3.05 3.75
CA ARG A 191 -11.65 -2.79 3.52
C ARG A 191 -12.16 -3.41 2.23
N LEU A 192 -11.38 -3.35 1.15
CA LEU A 192 -11.74 -3.98 -0.13
C LEU A 192 -11.88 -5.50 0.01
N GLY A 193 -10.96 -6.16 0.72
CA GLY A 193 -11.09 -7.60 1.04
C GLY A 193 -12.28 -7.93 1.95
N ALA A 194 -12.64 -7.04 2.87
CA ALA A 194 -13.83 -7.21 3.70
C ALA A 194 -15.13 -6.99 2.89
N LEU A 195 -15.18 -5.95 2.07
CA LEU A 195 -16.35 -5.63 1.25
C LEU A 195 -16.66 -6.74 0.24
N SER A 196 -15.67 -7.50 -0.22
CA SER A 196 -15.92 -8.64 -1.11
C SER A 196 -16.68 -9.79 -0.43
N ALA A 197 -16.77 -9.78 0.89
CA ALA A 197 -17.54 -10.74 1.68
C ALA A 197 -18.95 -10.25 2.07
N GLY A 198 -19.39 -9.10 1.54
CA GLY A 198 -20.70 -8.52 1.81
C GLY A 198 -20.92 -8.20 3.29
N ASP A 199 -22.10 -8.54 3.82
CA ASP A 199 -22.48 -8.21 5.21
C ASP A 199 -21.55 -8.84 6.25
N LYS A 200 -21.00 -10.04 6.00
CA LYS A 200 -20.05 -10.68 6.92
C LYS A 200 -18.80 -9.83 7.12
N GLY A 201 -18.20 -9.37 6.02
CA GLY A 201 -17.03 -8.50 6.10
C GLY A 201 -17.38 -7.11 6.64
N ARG A 202 -18.52 -6.53 6.25
CA ARG A 202 -18.99 -5.24 6.78
C ARG A 202 -19.12 -5.21 8.30
N ASN A 203 -19.64 -6.27 8.89
CA ASN A 203 -19.80 -6.37 10.34
C ASN A 203 -18.45 -6.39 11.09
N THR A 204 -17.36 -6.75 10.40
CA THR A 204 -16.01 -6.77 10.97
C THR A 204 -15.21 -5.48 10.72
N LEU A 205 -15.70 -4.57 9.87
CA LEU A 205 -14.98 -3.35 9.48
C LEU A 205 -14.49 -2.52 10.67
N PRO A 206 -15.27 -2.28 11.76
CA PRO A 206 -14.77 -1.50 12.89
C PRO A 206 -13.51 -2.08 13.55
N ILE A 207 -13.35 -3.41 13.53
CA ILE A 207 -12.18 -4.11 14.10
C ILE A 207 -11.04 -4.13 13.08
N LEU A 208 -11.36 -4.42 11.82
CA LEU A 208 -10.40 -4.43 10.72
C LEU A 208 -9.79 -3.04 10.46
N ASP A 209 -10.56 -1.97 10.67
CA ASP A 209 -10.09 -0.59 10.57
C ASP A 209 -9.04 -0.28 11.63
N ARG A 210 -9.27 -0.67 12.89
CA ARG A 210 -8.28 -0.50 13.96
C ARG A 210 -7.01 -1.27 13.66
N TYR A 211 -7.14 -2.52 13.21
CA TYR A 211 -6.00 -3.30 12.74
C TYR A 211 -5.22 -2.56 11.64
N ALA A 212 -5.91 -2.13 10.59
CA ALA A 212 -5.30 -1.48 9.43
C ALA A 212 -4.65 -0.13 9.77
N GLU A 213 -5.28 0.65 10.64
CA GLU A 213 -4.76 1.94 11.12
C GLU A 213 -3.49 1.76 11.94
N SER A 214 -3.42 0.72 12.78
CA SER A 214 -2.23 0.40 13.56
C SER A 214 -1.09 -0.10 12.66
N ILE A 215 -1.33 -1.07 11.78
CA ILE A 215 -0.28 -1.58 10.88
C ILE A 215 0.18 -0.53 9.87
N GLY A 216 -0.73 0.34 9.41
CA GLY A 216 -0.40 1.39 8.46
C GLY A 216 0.54 2.43 9.06
N LEU A 217 0.32 2.80 10.32
CA LEU A 217 1.24 3.68 11.03
C LEU A 217 2.56 2.97 11.37
N ALA A 218 2.50 1.72 11.84
CA ALA A 218 3.69 0.93 12.17
C ALA A 218 4.61 0.75 10.95
N PHE A 219 4.02 0.58 9.77
CA PHE A 219 4.76 0.45 8.51
C PHE A 219 5.68 1.66 8.28
N GLN A 220 5.14 2.86 8.49
CA GLN A 220 5.85 4.10 8.25
C GLN A 220 6.85 4.42 9.37
N VAL A 221 6.51 4.14 10.64
CA VAL A 221 7.47 4.21 11.74
C VAL A 221 8.69 3.31 11.46
N GLN A 222 8.44 2.09 10.94
CA GLN A 222 9.53 1.19 10.57
C GLN A 222 10.33 1.70 9.38
N ASP A 223 9.69 2.28 8.35
CA ASP A 223 10.42 2.88 7.22
C ASP A 223 11.35 4.01 7.69
N ASP A 224 10.87 4.89 8.58
CA ASP A 224 11.69 5.95 9.17
C ASP A 224 12.87 5.38 9.99
N ILE A 225 12.65 4.28 10.73
CA ILE A 225 13.71 3.58 11.48
C ILE A 225 14.76 3.01 10.51
N LEU A 226 14.30 2.33 9.46
CA LEU A 226 15.15 1.71 8.45
C LEU A 226 15.94 2.74 7.66
N ASP A 227 15.40 3.94 7.39
CA ASP A 227 16.13 5.03 6.72
C ASP A 227 17.36 5.49 7.54
N VAL A 228 17.26 5.42 8.87
CA VAL A 228 18.36 5.77 9.78
C VAL A 228 19.39 4.65 9.92
N VAL A 229 18.95 3.39 10.05
CA VAL A 229 19.84 2.27 10.44
C VAL A 229 20.23 1.33 9.30
N GLY A 230 19.46 1.30 8.21
CA GLY A 230 19.62 0.37 7.10
C GLY A 230 20.69 0.81 6.11
N ASP A 231 21.37 -0.15 5.48
CA ASP A 231 22.32 0.17 4.42
C ASP A 231 21.61 0.39 3.06
N THR A 232 22.22 1.21 2.20
CA THR A 232 21.64 1.59 0.89
C THR A 232 21.41 0.38 -0.03
N ALA A 233 22.25 -0.66 0.08
CA ALA A 233 22.16 -1.86 -0.76
C ALA A 233 20.92 -2.72 -0.40
N THR A 234 20.55 -2.75 0.87
CA THR A 234 19.43 -3.55 1.41
C THR A 234 18.10 -2.83 1.21
N LEU A 235 18.07 -1.50 1.38
CA LEU A 235 16.86 -0.69 1.23
C LEU A 235 16.46 -0.47 -0.24
N GLY A 236 17.43 -0.52 -1.17
CA GLY A 236 17.19 -0.24 -2.58
C GLY A 236 16.84 1.22 -2.89
N LYS A 237 17.06 2.12 -1.91
CA LYS A 237 17.02 3.59 -1.96
C LYS A 237 18.18 4.17 -1.14
N ARG A 238 18.55 5.43 -1.37
CA ARG A 238 19.69 6.08 -0.69
C ARG A 238 19.43 6.23 0.82
N GLN A 239 20.35 5.76 1.66
CA GLN A 239 20.27 5.94 3.12
C GLN A 239 20.33 7.43 3.48
N GLY A 240 19.48 7.86 4.42
CA GLY A 240 19.44 9.24 4.90
C GLY A 240 18.87 10.24 3.89
N ALA A 241 18.07 9.78 2.93
CA ALA A 241 17.36 10.67 2.01
C ALA A 241 16.45 11.65 2.78
N ASP A 242 15.78 11.15 3.83
CA ASP A 242 14.91 11.98 4.67
C ASP A 242 15.69 13.09 5.40
N GLN A 243 16.91 12.79 5.83
CA GLN A 243 17.78 13.79 6.46
C GLN A 243 18.28 14.84 5.47
N GLN A 244 18.54 14.46 4.20
CA GLN A 244 18.96 15.38 3.16
C GLN A 244 17.84 16.35 2.77
N LEU A 245 16.59 15.89 2.77
CA LEU A 245 15.39 16.69 2.50
C LEU A 245 14.87 17.44 3.75
N GLY A 246 15.51 17.25 4.91
CA GLY A 246 15.08 17.85 6.16
C GLY A 246 13.68 17.40 6.60
N LYS A 247 13.25 16.19 6.22
CA LYS A 247 11.96 15.61 6.62
C LYS A 247 11.98 15.30 8.11
N SER A 248 10.86 15.60 8.78
CA SER A 248 10.67 15.20 10.17
C SER A 248 10.29 13.72 10.23
N THR A 249 11.04 12.91 10.97
CA THR A 249 10.82 11.47 11.09
C THR A 249 10.60 11.04 12.54
N TYR A 250 10.03 9.86 12.77
CA TYR A 250 9.83 9.33 14.13
C TYR A 250 11.14 9.24 14.94
N PRO A 251 12.25 8.68 14.41
CA PRO A 251 13.51 8.66 15.14
C PRO A 251 14.08 10.05 15.42
N ALA A 252 13.82 11.04 14.56
CA ALA A 252 14.28 12.42 14.77
C ALA A 252 13.50 13.13 15.89
N LEU A 253 12.19 12.84 16.02
CA LEU A 253 11.33 13.48 17.03
C LEU A 253 11.37 12.77 18.39
N LEU A 254 11.44 11.43 18.41
CA LEU A 254 11.33 10.62 19.62
C LEU A 254 12.66 9.99 20.07
N GLY A 255 13.64 9.93 19.17
CA GLY A 255 14.79 9.05 19.31
C GLY A 255 14.48 7.62 18.85
N LEU A 256 15.52 6.90 18.43
CA LEU A 256 15.42 5.57 17.82
C LEU A 256 14.75 4.53 18.72
N GLU A 257 15.04 4.56 20.02
CA GLU A 257 14.47 3.61 20.98
C GLU A 257 12.95 3.82 21.15
N GLN A 258 12.52 5.06 21.30
CA GLN A 258 11.09 5.37 21.44
C GLN A 258 10.33 5.12 20.13
N ALA A 259 10.94 5.37 18.97
CA ALA A 259 10.35 4.99 17.69
C ALA A 259 10.14 3.47 17.59
N ARG A 260 11.11 2.65 18.03
CA ARG A 260 10.97 1.19 18.10
C ARG A 260 9.88 0.76 19.07
N ASN A 261 9.76 1.41 20.24
CA ASN A 261 8.69 1.16 21.19
C ASN A 261 7.32 1.45 20.55
N LYS A 262 7.16 2.62 19.92
CA LYS A 262 5.93 3.00 19.22
C LYS A 262 5.55 1.97 18.14
N ALA A 263 6.51 1.49 17.36
CA ALA A 263 6.26 0.45 16.36
C ALA A 263 5.76 -0.86 16.99
N ARG A 264 6.37 -1.30 18.12
CA ARG A 264 5.93 -2.50 18.85
C ARG A 264 4.53 -2.34 19.43
N ASP A 265 4.23 -1.20 20.05
CA ASP A 265 2.91 -0.91 20.64
C ASP A 265 1.82 -0.94 19.56
N LEU A 266 2.08 -0.36 18.39
CA LEU A 266 1.16 -0.41 17.24
C LEU A 266 0.90 -1.84 16.75
N ILE A 267 1.94 -2.69 16.70
CA ILE A 267 1.75 -4.10 16.32
C ILE A 267 0.97 -4.85 17.39
N GLU A 268 1.19 -4.58 18.67
CA GLU A 268 0.40 -5.20 19.74
C GLU A 268 -1.08 -4.79 19.67
N ASP A 269 -1.38 -3.50 19.43
CA ASP A 269 -2.74 -3.02 19.19
C ASP A 269 -3.40 -3.71 17.98
N ALA A 270 -2.63 -3.93 16.90
CA ALA A 270 -3.10 -4.65 15.73
C ALA A 270 -3.44 -6.12 16.07
N ARG A 271 -2.60 -6.80 16.86
CA ARG A 271 -2.83 -8.19 17.31
C ARG A 271 -4.05 -8.30 18.21
N GLN A 272 -4.23 -7.37 19.14
CA GLN A 272 -5.42 -7.31 19.98
C GLN A 272 -6.71 -7.16 19.15
N SER A 273 -6.66 -6.38 18.07
CA SER A 273 -7.79 -6.26 17.14
C SER A 273 -8.07 -7.60 16.45
N LEU A 274 -7.03 -8.32 15.99
CA LEU A 274 -7.19 -9.64 15.37
C LEU A 274 -7.71 -10.70 16.34
N HIS A 275 -7.34 -10.68 17.63
CA HIS A 275 -7.88 -11.60 18.63
C HIS A 275 -9.42 -11.52 18.74
N GLN A 276 -10.01 -10.34 18.55
CA GLN A 276 -11.48 -10.18 18.55
C GLN A 276 -12.14 -10.83 17.34
N LEU A 277 -11.46 -10.90 16.20
CA LEU A 277 -11.93 -11.63 15.01
C LEU A 277 -11.71 -13.13 15.16
N ALA A 278 -10.57 -13.54 15.72
CA ALA A 278 -10.28 -14.94 16.02
C ALA A 278 -11.32 -15.55 16.99
N ALA A 279 -11.78 -14.77 17.96
CA ALA A 279 -12.87 -15.17 18.87
C ALA A 279 -14.21 -15.44 18.14
N GLN A 280 -14.38 -14.92 16.92
CA GLN A 280 -15.52 -15.19 16.03
C GLN A 280 -15.25 -16.35 15.06
N SER A 281 -14.23 -17.18 15.32
CA SER A 281 -13.80 -18.30 14.47
C SER A 281 -13.32 -17.89 13.07
N LEU A 282 -12.85 -16.66 12.92
CA LEU A 282 -12.18 -16.20 11.70
C LEU A 282 -10.67 -16.51 11.77
N ASP A 283 -10.11 -17.06 10.70
CA ASP A 283 -8.67 -17.31 10.61
C ASP A 283 -7.91 -16.00 10.33
N THR A 284 -7.22 -15.50 11.35
CA THR A 284 -6.45 -14.25 11.30
C THR A 284 -4.95 -14.46 11.13
N SER A 285 -4.50 -15.72 10.98
CA SER A 285 -3.08 -16.09 11.01
C SER A 285 -2.23 -15.35 9.97
N ALA A 286 -2.75 -15.17 8.75
CA ALA A 286 -2.05 -14.44 7.69
C ALA A 286 -1.90 -12.94 8.01
N LEU A 287 -2.92 -12.32 8.61
CA LEU A 287 -2.90 -10.91 9.00
C LEU A 287 -1.97 -10.67 10.20
N GLU A 288 -1.93 -11.60 11.15
CA GLU A 288 -1.00 -11.54 12.28
C GLU A 288 0.45 -11.73 11.82
N ALA A 289 0.71 -12.69 10.92
CA ALA A 289 2.03 -12.91 10.36
C ALA A 289 2.54 -11.67 9.60
N LEU A 290 1.67 -11.01 8.82
CA LEU A 290 2.00 -9.75 8.17
C LEU A 290 2.31 -8.64 9.19
N ALA A 291 1.51 -8.49 10.24
CA ALA A 291 1.75 -7.48 11.27
C ALA A 291 3.13 -7.66 11.92
N ASN A 292 3.52 -8.90 12.24
CA ASN A 292 4.85 -9.21 12.77
C ASN A 292 5.96 -8.91 11.75
N TYR A 293 5.75 -9.26 10.49
CA TYR A 293 6.71 -8.97 9.41
C TYR A 293 6.98 -7.47 9.25
N ILE A 294 5.97 -6.61 9.43
CA ILE A 294 6.09 -5.17 9.22
C ILE A 294 7.23 -4.54 10.03
N ILE A 295 7.44 -4.98 11.28
CA ILE A 295 8.51 -4.45 12.16
C ILE A 295 9.77 -5.31 12.19
N GLN A 296 9.72 -6.53 11.66
CA GLN A 296 10.85 -7.47 11.58
C GLN A 296 11.59 -7.40 10.23
N ARG A 297 11.02 -6.73 9.24
CA ARG A 297 11.64 -6.59 7.92
C ARG A 297 12.88 -5.70 7.98
N ASP A 298 13.86 -6.08 7.17
CA ASP A 298 15.12 -5.35 6.99
C ASP A 298 15.13 -4.48 5.73
N LYS A 299 14.03 -4.46 4.94
CA LYS A 299 13.89 -3.73 3.68
C LYS A 299 12.45 -3.35 3.36
#